data_AF-A0A433BXM3-F1
#
_entry.id   AF-A0A433BXM3-F1
#
_cell.length_a   1.000
_cell.length_b   1.000
_cell.length_c   1.000
_cell.angle_alpha   90.00
_cell.angle_beta   90.00
_cell.angle_gamma   90.00
#
_symmetry.space_group_name_H-M   'P 1'
#
loop_
_entity.id
_entity.type
_entity.pdbx_description
1 polymer ?
#
loop_
_entity_poly.entity_id
_entity_poly.type
_entity_poly.pdbx_seq_one_letter_code
_entity_poly.pdbx_strand_id
1 'polypeptide(L)'
;MSFTTFVKAAKTIITLGASLNAQARQEIRTVVGELGDEFDRALMLTDSFLVGAKFSRDDPELARYLADVDNKLRSSYHEHHLCAGLYQLADKFEQLFDPTRFSVDWHHSDELRQLISELKNGEQVVIDDLGDIAAQLRDLSAQLHDGQLQRDQVLAHVEAFRSDVARFRRTIKDKRRAILRTM
;
A
#
# COMPACT_ATOMS: atom_id res chain seq x y z
N MET A 1 -6.56 -1.72 -4.68
CA MET A 1 -5.66 -1.69 -5.87
C MET A 1 -4.91 -0.37 -5.89
N SER A 2 -3.74 -0.24 -5.24
CA SER A 2 -2.88 0.99 -5.11
C SER A 2 -1.39 0.64 -5.22
N PHE A 3 -0.89 -0.34 -4.45
CA PHE A 3 0.49 -0.83 -4.50
C PHE A 3 0.81 -1.44 -5.86
N THR A 4 -0.14 -2.21 -6.40
CA THR A 4 -0.02 -2.83 -7.73
C THR A 4 -0.01 -1.78 -8.83
N THR A 5 -0.81 -0.72 -8.69
CA THR A 5 -0.84 0.40 -9.62
C THR A 5 0.45 1.20 -9.58
N PHE A 6 1.02 1.46 -8.40
CA PHE A 6 2.37 2.05 -8.29
C PHE A 6 3.43 1.19 -8.97
N VAL A 7 3.40 -0.13 -8.77
CA VAL A 7 4.32 -1.07 -9.42
C VAL A 7 4.18 -1.04 -10.95
N LYS A 8 2.97 -0.90 -11.47
CA LYS A 8 2.69 -0.76 -12.91
C LYS A 8 3.16 0.60 -13.45
N ALA A 9 2.78 1.68 -12.77
CA ALA A 9 3.12 3.05 -13.12
C ALA A 9 4.63 3.34 -13.04
N ALA A 10 5.41 2.55 -12.29
CA ALA A 10 6.86 2.74 -12.14
C ALA A 10 7.61 2.85 -13.48
N LYS A 11 7.23 2.05 -14.49
CA LYS A 11 7.85 2.13 -15.82
C LYS A 11 7.49 3.44 -16.53
N THR A 12 6.24 3.86 -16.43
CA THR A 12 5.73 5.10 -17.01
C THR A 12 6.38 6.32 -16.35
N ILE A 13 6.51 6.32 -15.01
CA ILE A 13 7.24 7.36 -14.25
C ILE A 13 8.68 7.49 -14.76
N ILE A 14 9.39 6.37 -14.92
CA ILE A 14 10.77 6.38 -15.43
C ILE A 14 10.83 6.94 -16.85
N THR A 15 9.92 6.49 -17.71
CA THR A 15 9.94 6.86 -19.14
C THR A 15 9.66 8.34 -19.33
N LEU A 16 8.63 8.87 -18.68
CA LEU A 16 8.30 10.30 -18.76
C LEU A 16 9.37 11.15 -18.07
N GLY A 17 9.78 10.74 -16.87
CA GLY A 17 10.76 11.48 -16.08
C GLY A 17 12.13 11.63 -16.77
N ALA A 18 12.53 10.67 -17.61
CA ALA A 18 13.78 10.78 -18.38
C ALA A 18 13.79 11.96 -19.37
N SER A 19 12.63 12.34 -19.90
CA SER A 19 12.48 13.45 -20.86
C SER A 19 12.41 14.84 -20.20
N LEU A 20 12.27 14.90 -18.88
CA LEU A 20 12.11 16.14 -18.12
C LEU A 20 13.45 16.80 -17.78
N ASN A 21 13.42 18.07 -17.34
CA ASN A 21 14.62 18.76 -16.87
C ASN A 21 15.08 18.26 -15.49
N ALA A 22 16.28 18.66 -15.07
CA ALA A 22 16.89 18.19 -13.82
C ALA A 22 16.07 18.55 -12.56
N GLN A 23 15.43 19.72 -12.54
CA GLN A 23 14.59 20.14 -11.43
C GLN A 23 13.35 19.25 -11.30
N ALA A 24 12.63 19.05 -12.40
CA ALA A 24 11.44 18.19 -12.42
C ALA A 24 11.77 16.73 -12.07
N ARG A 25 12.91 16.21 -12.53
CA ARG A 25 13.39 14.88 -12.10
C ARG A 25 13.66 14.81 -10.59
N GLN A 26 14.24 15.86 -10.01
CA GLN A 26 14.47 15.91 -8.57
C GLN A 26 13.16 15.98 -7.78
N GLU A 27 12.17 16.73 -8.26
CA GLU A 27 10.84 16.76 -7.65
C GLU A 27 10.13 15.40 -7.74
N ILE A 28 10.22 14.70 -8.89
CA ILE A 28 9.73 13.31 -9.03
C ILE A 28 10.41 12.38 -8.04
N ARG A 29 11.74 12.47 -7.87
CA ARG A 29 12.47 11.66 -6.87
C ARG A 29 11.92 11.88 -5.47
N THR A 30 11.67 13.13 -5.09
CA THR A 30 11.11 13.46 -3.77
C THR A 30 9.73 12.83 -3.59
N VAL A 31 8.82 13.06 -4.53
CA VAL A 31 7.42 12.59 -4.43
C VAL A 31 7.34 11.05 -4.47
N VAL A 32 8.12 10.40 -5.34
CA VAL A 32 8.20 8.92 -5.38
C VAL A 32 8.84 8.36 -4.12
N GLY A 33 9.82 9.06 -3.54
CA GLY A 33 10.43 8.73 -2.27
C GLY A 33 9.41 8.71 -1.15
N GLU A 34 8.71 9.83 -0.97
CA GLU A 34 7.63 10.02 0.01
C GLU A 34 6.51 8.99 -0.19
N LEU A 35 6.06 8.76 -1.42
CA LEU A 35 5.02 7.76 -1.73
C LEU A 35 5.44 6.34 -1.33
N GLY A 36 6.68 5.96 -1.63
CA GLY A 36 7.20 4.66 -1.23
C GLY A 36 7.35 4.51 0.28
N ASP A 37 7.60 5.60 1.00
CA ASP A 37 7.65 5.59 2.48
C ASP A 37 6.24 5.43 3.09
N GLU A 38 5.23 6.12 2.55
CA GLU A 38 3.84 5.97 2.98
C GLU A 38 3.32 4.54 2.75
N PHE A 39 3.66 3.95 1.60
CA PHE A 39 3.34 2.54 1.34
C PHE A 39 4.09 1.55 2.25
N ASP A 40 5.37 1.78 2.53
CA ASP A 40 6.11 0.94 3.48
C ASP A 40 5.53 1.04 4.89
N ARG A 41 5.06 2.24 5.29
CA ARG A 41 4.40 2.48 6.57
C ARG A 41 3.07 1.74 6.65
N ALA A 42 2.22 1.83 5.62
CA ALA A 42 0.96 1.10 5.56
C ALA A 42 1.16 -0.42 5.77
N LEU A 43 2.10 -1.00 5.02
CA LEU A 43 2.43 -2.43 5.11
C LEU A 43 3.07 -2.80 6.46
N MET A 44 3.83 -1.91 7.08
CA MET A 44 4.40 -2.13 8.42
C MET A 44 3.31 -2.18 9.49
N LEU A 45 2.29 -1.32 9.38
CA LEU A 45 1.14 -1.33 10.28
C LEU A 45 0.30 -2.60 10.11
N THR A 46 0.12 -3.08 8.88
CA THR A 46 -0.51 -4.38 8.60
C THR A 46 0.27 -5.53 9.21
N ASP A 47 1.60 -5.59 9.02
CA ASP A 47 2.43 -6.62 9.65
C ASP A 47 2.35 -6.56 11.18
N SER A 48 2.29 -5.34 11.75
CA SER A 48 2.15 -5.15 13.20
C SER A 48 0.84 -5.70 13.73
N PHE A 49 -0.27 -5.51 13.00
CA PHE A 49 -1.55 -6.16 13.31
C PHE A 49 -1.44 -7.69 13.26
N LEU A 50 -0.85 -8.23 12.20
CA LEU A 50 -0.69 -9.69 12.06
C LEU A 50 0.18 -10.29 13.16
N VAL A 51 1.23 -9.59 13.60
CA VAL A 51 2.04 -9.97 14.76
C VAL A 51 1.19 -9.99 16.04
N GLY A 52 0.29 -9.03 16.21
CA GLY A 52 -0.63 -8.92 17.33
C GLY A 52 -1.48 -10.18 17.56
N ALA A 53 -1.88 -10.87 16.50
CA ALA A 53 -2.69 -12.09 16.58
C ALA A 53 -2.02 -13.20 17.43
N LYS A 54 -0.69 -13.27 17.45
CA LYS A 54 0.05 -14.27 18.25
C LYS A 54 -0.08 -14.07 19.76
N PHE A 55 -0.45 -12.87 20.19
CA PHE A 55 -0.53 -12.50 21.59
C PHE A 55 -1.93 -12.69 22.20
N SER A 56 -2.93 -13.10 21.41
CA SER A 56 -4.23 -13.51 21.94
C SER A 56 -4.05 -14.68 22.92
N ARG A 57 -4.79 -14.73 24.02
CA ARG A 57 -4.60 -15.74 25.07
C ARG A 57 -5.34 -17.04 24.79
N ASP A 58 -6.48 -16.93 24.13
CA ASP A 58 -7.37 -18.03 23.79
C ASP A 58 -7.98 -17.86 22.40
N ASP A 59 -8.74 -18.87 21.97
CA ASP A 59 -9.36 -18.92 20.64
C ASP A 59 -10.48 -17.87 20.48
N PRO A 60 -11.36 -17.63 21.47
CA PRO A 60 -12.32 -16.54 21.40
C PRO A 60 -11.69 -15.14 21.28
N GLU A 61 -10.56 -14.90 21.94
CA GLU A 61 -9.80 -13.66 21.79
C GLU A 61 -9.16 -13.54 20.41
N LEU A 62 -8.56 -14.62 19.90
CA LEU A 62 -7.97 -14.64 18.56
C LEU A 62 -9.03 -14.41 17.48
N ALA A 63 -10.16 -15.10 17.55
CA ALA A 63 -11.26 -14.93 16.60
C ALA A 63 -11.76 -13.47 16.60
N ARG A 64 -12.01 -12.89 17.78
CA ARG A 64 -12.43 -11.47 17.88
C ARG A 64 -11.37 -10.51 17.33
N TYR A 65 -10.09 -10.77 17.61
CA TYR A 65 -8.99 -9.95 17.11
C TYR A 65 -8.95 -9.93 15.58
N LEU A 66 -9.06 -11.11 14.95
CA LEU A 66 -9.05 -11.26 13.49
C LEU A 66 -10.30 -10.67 12.84
N ALA A 67 -11.47 -10.79 13.48
CA ALA A 67 -12.72 -10.21 12.97
C ALA A 67 -12.68 -8.67 12.92
N ASP A 68 -11.92 -8.03 13.82
CA ASP A 68 -11.83 -6.57 13.95
C ASP A 68 -10.75 -5.94 13.04
N VAL A 69 -10.20 -6.70 12.09
CA VAL A 69 -9.11 -6.26 11.20
C VAL A 69 -9.40 -4.93 10.50
N ASP A 70 -10.60 -4.75 9.94
CA ASP A 70 -10.95 -3.54 9.19
C ASP A 70 -10.89 -2.29 10.06
N ASN A 71 -11.44 -2.37 11.27
CA ASN A 71 -11.44 -1.26 12.21
C ASN A 71 -10.04 -0.96 12.73
N LYS A 72 -9.25 -2.00 13.03
CA LYS A 72 -7.88 -1.86 13.53
C LYS A 72 -6.97 -1.22 12.50
N LEU A 73 -6.98 -1.71 11.25
CA LEU A 73 -6.17 -1.15 10.18
C LEU A 73 -6.61 0.28 9.86
N ARG A 74 -7.91 0.55 9.72
CA ARG A 74 -8.42 1.93 9.51
C ARG A 74 -7.98 2.88 10.61
N SER A 75 -8.16 2.47 11.87
CA SER A 75 -7.80 3.32 13.02
C SER A 75 -6.29 3.61 13.03
N SER A 76 -5.46 2.60 12.80
CA SER A 76 -4.01 2.79 12.72
C SER A 76 -3.61 3.69 11.54
N TYR A 77 -4.21 3.54 10.37
CA TYR A 77 -3.89 4.37 9.21
C TYR A 77 -4.26 5.84 9.43
N HIS A 78 -5.42 6.06 10.06
CA HIS A 78 -5.87 7.39 10.43
C HIS A 78 -4.92 8.04 11.45
N GLU A 79 -4.55 7.32 12.51
CA GLU A 79 -3.62 7.78 13.55
C GLU A 79 -2.24 8.15 12.97
N HIS A 80 -1.77 7.38 11.98
CA HIS A 80 -0.50 7.63 11.32
C HIS A 80 -0.60 8.59 10.12
N HIS A 81 -1.73 9.26 9.95
CA HIS A 81 -1.99 10.27 8.92
C HIS A 81 -1.69 9.82 7.48
N LEU A 82 -1.87 8.53 7.18
CA LEU A 82 -1.59 7.98 5.85
C LEU A 82 -2.45 8.65 4.77
N CYS A 83 -3.73 8.93 5.07
CA CYS A 83 -4.62 9.67 4.17
C CYS A 83 -4.01 10.99 3.71
N ALA A 84 -3.66 11.85 4.66
CA ALA A 84 -3.16 13.19 4.37
C ALA A 84 -1.89 13.13 3.51
N GLY A 85 -1.01 12.17 3.80
CA GLY A 85 0.17 11.90 2.99
C GLY A 85 -0.18 11.54 1.55
N LEU A 86 -1.06 10.55 1.34
CA LEU A 86 -1.43 10.09 -0.01
C LEU A 86 -2.14 11.17 -0.84
N TYR A 87 -3.04 11.97 -0.24
CA TYR A 87 -3.70 13.09 -0.92
C TYR A 87 -2.70 14.16 -1.38
N GLN A 88 -1.82 14.59 -0.47
CA GLN A 88 -0.79 15.57 -0.81
C GLN A 88 0.13 15.07 -1.92
N LEU A 89 0.45 13.78 -1.92
CA LEU A 89 1.25 13.16 -2.97
C LEU A 89 0.49 13.11 -4.29
N ALA A 90 -0.81 12.83 -4.28
CA ALA A 90 -1.63 12.84 -5.49
C ALA A 90 -1.60 14.22 -6.18
N ASP A 91 -1.77 15.29 -5.40
CA ASP A 91 -1.73 16.67 -5.91
C ASP A 91 -0.34 17.02 -6.45
N LYS A 92 0.73 16.63 -5.75
CA LYS A 92 2.11 16.81 -6.23
C LYS A 92 2.36 16.03 -7.52
N PHE A 93 1.90 14.79 -7.61
CA PHE A 93 1.99 14.00 -8.84
C PHE A 93 1.26 14.71 -9.98
N GLU A 94 0.02 15.14 -9.79
CA GLU A 94 -0.76 15.85 -10.81
C GLU A 94 -0.04 17.12 -11.30
N GLN A 95 0.53 17.91 -10.41
CA GLN A 95 1.29 19.13 -10.77
C GLN A 95 2.61 18.86 -11.49
N LEU A 96 3.32 17.79 -11.12
CA LEU A 96 4.61 17.42 -11.73
C LEU A 96 4.48 16.93 -13.15
N PHE A 97 3.29 16.46 -13.45
CA PHE A 97 2.99 15.75 -14.65
C PHE A 97 1.92 16.48 -15.49
N ASP A 98 1.61 17.72 -15.11
CA ASP A 98 0.74 18.59 -15.88
C ASP A 98 1.36 18.83 -17.29
N PRO A 99 0.68 18.42 -18.37
CA PRO A 99 1.17 18.58 -19.74
C PRO A 99 1.39 20.05 -20.12
N THR A 100 0.69 20.99 -19.47
CA THR A 100 0.84 22.42 -19.70
C THR A 100 2.14 22.99 -19.12
N ARG A 101 2.72 22.31 -18.12
CA ARG A 101 3.91 22.78 -17.39
C ARG A 101 5.22 22.27 -18.00
N PHE A 102 5.21 21.10 -18.61
CA PHE A 102 6.44 20.45 -19.10
C PHE A 102 6.40 19.97 -20.56
N SER A 103 5.33 20.26 -21.32
CA SER A 103 5.15 19.81 -22.72
C SER A 103 5.34 18.30 -22.89
N VAL A 104 4.92 17.52 -21.90
CA VAL A 104 4.97 16.05 -21.94
C VAL A 104 3.66 15.55 -22.51
N ASP A 105 3.73 14.69 -23.52
CA ASP A 105 2.52 14.14 -24.16
C ASP A 105 1.86 13.08 -23.24
N TRP A 106 0.90 13.54 -22.46
CA TRP A 106 0.18 12.80 -21.40
C TRP A 106 -0.94 11.90 -21.90
N HIS A 107 -1.21 11.92 -23.21
CA HIS A 107 -2.36 11.23 -23.78
C HIS A 107 -2.24 9.70 -23.81
N HIS A 108 -1.09 9.13 -23.43
CA HIS A 108 -0.82 7.69 -23.51
C HIS A 108 -0.36 7.05 -22.18
N SER A 109 -0.62 7.68 -21.03
CA SER A 109 -0.14 7.23 -19.71
C SER A 109 -1.28 6.91 -18.74
N ASP A 110 -2.13 5.96 -19.12
CA ASP A 110 -3.29 5.53 -18.33
C ASP A 110 -2.88 5.06 -16.92
N GLU A 111 -1.70 4.44 -16.76
CA GLU A 111 -1.23 3.96 -15.46
C GLU A 111 -0.95 5.10 -14.47
N LEU A 112 -0.51 6.26 -14.95
CA LEU A 112 -0.25 7.43 -14.11
C LEU A 112 -1.54 8.12 -13.69
N ARG A 113 -2.52 8.22 -14.60
CA ARG A 113 -3.85 8.75 -14.28
C ARG A 113 -4.55 7.85 -13.27
N GLN A 114 -4.44 6.54 -13.46
CA GLN A 114 -4.96 5.57 -12.52
C GLN A 114 -4.27 5.70 -11.15
N LEU A 115 -2.93 5.80 -11.10
CA LEU A 115 -2.20 6.03 -9.86
C LEU A 115 -2.68 7.30 -9.15
N ILE A 116 -2.75 8.44 -9.83
CA ILE A 116 -3.21 9.72 -9.24
C ILE A 116 -4.64 9.58 -8.72
N SER A 117 -5.54 9.01 -9.52
CA SER A 117 -6.93 8.80 -9.11
C SER A 117 -7.06 7.91 -7.88
N GLU A 118 -6.23 6.87 -7.77
CA GLU A 118 -6.21 5.97 -6.63
C GLU A 118 -5.60 6.63 -5.39
N LEU A 119 -4.55 7.45 -5.55
CA LEU A 119 -3.99 8.22 -4.43
C LEU A 119 -5.00 9.25 -3.90
N LYS A 120 -5.81 9.85 -4.78
CA LYS A 120 -6.96 10.69 -4.41
C LYS A 120 -8.11 9.91 -3.74
N ASN A 121 -8.03 8.58 -3.67
CA ASN A 121 -8.96 7.76 -2.90
C ASN A 121 -8.34 7.27 -1.57
N GLY A 122 -7.14 7.74 -1.21
CA GLY A 122 -6.56 7.68 0.14
C GLY A 122 -6.48 6.27 0.76
N GLU A 123 -6.84 6.18 2.05
CA GLU A 123 -6.84 4.93 2.84
C GLU A 123 -7.69 3.83 2.24
N GLN A 124 -8.81 4.18 1.57
CA GLN A 124 -9.71 3.18 1.03
C GLN A 124 -8.98 2.28 0.03
N VAL A 125 -8.07 2.83 -0.77
CA VAL A 125 -7.35 2.02 -1.77
C VAL A 125 -6.29 1.12 -1.13
N VAL A 126 -5.64 1.58 -0.06
CA VAL A 126 -4.72 0.77 0.75
C VAL A 126 -5.47 -0.36 1.45
N ILE A 127 -6.65 -0.08 1.98
CA ILE A 127 -7.51 -1.07 2.61
C ILE A 127 -8.05 -2.04 1.56
N ASP A 128 -8.46 -1.57 0.38
CA ASP A 128 -8.93 -2.42 -0.72
C ASP A 128 -7.80 -3.32 -1.23
N ASP A 129 -6.56 -2.84 -1.28
CA ASP A 129 -5.38 -3.66 -1.57
C ASP A 129 -5.14 -4.77 -0.55
N LEU A 130 -5.44 -4.48 0.70
CA LEU A 130 -5.37 -5.43 1.80
C LEU A 130 -6.71 -6.12 2.03
N GLY A 131 -7.70 -5.86 1.19
CA GLY A 131 -9.08 -6.33 1.34
C GLY A 131 -9.15 -7.84 1.26
N ASP A 132 -8.33 -8.44 0.39
CA ASP A 132 -8.19 -9.90 0.30
C ASP A 132 -7.63 -10.49 1.60
N ILE A 133 -6.63 -9.83 2.22
CA ILE A 133 -6.06 -10.25 3.50
C ILE A 133 -7.11 -10.07 4.62
N ALA A 134 -7.78 -8.92 4.68
CA ALA A 134 -8.81 -8.64 5.68
C ALA A 134 -10.02 -9.59 5.56
N ALA A 135 -10.45 -9.90 4.34
CA ALA A 135 -11.50 -10.89 4.08
C ALA A 135 -11.08 -12.29 4.55
N GLN A 136 -9.86 -12.73 4.21
CA GLN A 136 -9.35 -14.02 4.66
C GLN A 136 -9.15 -14.10 6.18
N LEU A 137 -8.74 -13.01 6.84
CA LEU A 137 -8.63 -12.98 8.30
C LEU A 137 -10.00 -13.09 8.98
N ARG A 138 -11.04 -12.47 8.41
CA ARG A 138 -12.43 -12.63 8.88
C ARG A 138 -12.95 -14.05 8.65
N ASP A 139 -12.60 -14.67 7.54
CA ASP A 139 -12.93 -16.08 7.27
C ASP A 139 -12.23 -17.01 8.27
N LEU A 140 -10.94 -16.82 8.53
CA LEU A 140 -10.20 -17.55 9.56
C LEU A 140 -10.80 -17.35 10.96
N SER A 141 -11.29 -16.15 11.26
CA SER A 141 -12.01 -15.87 12.50
C SER A 141 -13.27 -16.74 12.62
N ALA A 142 -14.10 -16.78 11.57
CA ALA A 142 -15.31 -17.59 11.54
C ALA A 142 -14.98 -19.09 11.66
N GLN A 143 -14.00 -19.58 10.91
CA GLN A 143 -13.57 -20.98 10.95
C GLN A 143 -13.00 -21.39 12.30
N LEU A 144 -12.28 -20.50 12.99
CA LEU A 144 -11.82 -20.73 14.36
C LEU A 144 -12.99 -20.77 15.34
N HIS A 145 -13.94 -19.85 15.18
CA HIS A 145 -15.14 -19.77 16.03
C HIS A 145 -16.02 -21.02 15.90
N ASP A 146 -16.17 -21.52 14.68
CA ASP A 146 -16.94 -22.73 14.35
C ASP A 146 -16.19 -24.03 14.65
N GLY A 147 -14.93 -23.94 15.12
CA GLY A 147 -14.08 -25.09 15.43
C GLY A 147 -13.61 -25.88 14.20
N GLN A 148 -13.73 -25.32 12.99
CA GLN A 148 -13.28 -25.91 11.74
C GLN A 148 -11.76 -25.85 11.60
N LEU A 149 -11.14 -24.78 12.11
CA LEU A 149 -9.69 -24.63 12.21
C LEU A 149 -9.26 -24.57 13.67
N GLN A 150 -8.12 -25.20 13.94
CA GLN A 150 -7.43 -25.04 15.21
C GLN A 150 -6.57 -23.78 15.20
N ARG A 151 -6.32 -23.26 16.41
CA ARG A 151 -5.47 -22.09 16.65
C ARG A 151 -4.15 -22.11 15.89
N ASP A 152 -3.43 -23.22 15.92
CA ASP A 152 -2.12 -23.33 15.28
C ASP A 152 -2.20 -23.21 13.75
N GLN A 153 -3.30 -23.70 13.15
CA GLN A 153 -3.54 -23.57 11.71
C GLN A 153 -3.82 -22.11 11.36
N VAL A 154 -4.66 -21.43 12.15
CA VAL A 154 -4.93 -19.99 11.98
C VAL A 154 -3.65 -19.17 12.09
N LEU A 155 -2.82 -19.43 13.10
CA LEU A 155 -1.54 -18.71 13.27
C LEU A 155 -0.55 -19.01 12.13
N ALA A 156 -0.57 -20.22 11.55
CA ALA A 156 0.22 -20.54 10.37
C ALA A 156 -0.24 -19.72 9.14
N HIS A 157 -1.56 -19.56 8.94
CA HIS A 157 -2.10 -18.69 7.88
C HIS A 157 -1.71 -17.22 8.11
N VAL A 158 -1.79 -16.73 9.35
CA VAL A 158 -1.32 -15.38 9.70
C VAL A 158 0.15 -15.20 9.33
N GLU A 159 1.02 -16.18 9.60
CA GLU A 159 2.44 -16.11 9.23
C GLU A 159 2.65 -16.13 7.70
N ALA A 160 1.81 -16.84 6.95
CA ALA A 160 1.82 -16.78 5.50
C ALA A 160 1.48 -15.37 4.99
N PHE A 161 0.45 -14.72 5.54
CA PHE A 161 0.13 -13.32 5.18
C PHE A 161 1.26 -12.36 5.51
N ARG A 162 1.95 -12.54 6.64
CA ARG A 162 3.13 -11.74 6.98
C ARG A 162 4.24 -11.88 5.94
N SER A 163 4.44 -13.09 5.43
CA SER A 163 5.42 -13.36 4.37
C SER A 163 5.05 -12.65 3.07
N ASP A 164 3.77 -12.58 2.73
CA ASP A 164 3.27 -11.86 1.56
C ASP A 164 3.40 -10.34 1.72
N VAL A 165 3.03 -9.78 2.88
CA VAL A 165 3.26 -8.38 3.23
C VAL A 165 4.75 -8.03 3.10
N ALA A 166 5.65 -8.88 3.62
CA ALA A 166 7.09 -8.68 3.49
C ALA A 166 7.59 -8.74 2.03
N ARG A 167 6.94 -9.52 1.16
CA ARG A 167 7.23 -9.58 -0.28
C ARG A 167 6.76 -8.31 -0.99
N PHE A 168 5.58 -7.80 -0.66
CA PHE A 168 5.08 -6.53 -1.19
C PHE A 168 6.00 -5.37 -0.79
N ARG A 169 6.41 -5.29 0.48
CA ARG A 169 7.37 -4.27 0.94
C ARG A 169 8.68 -4.27 0.15
N ARG A 170 9.23 -5.46 -0.12
CA ARG A 170 10.43 -5.62 -0.96
C ARG A 170 10.20 -5.10 -2.37
N THR A 171 9.08 -5.48 -2.99
CA THR A 171 8.72 -5.04 -4.33
C THR A 171 8.60 -3.52 -4.44
N ILE A 172 7.96 -2.87 -3.47
CA ILE A 172 7.84 -1.41 -3.43
C ILE A 172 9.21 -0.75 -3.26
N LYS A 173 10.05 -1.28 -2.37
CA LYS A 173 11.43 -0.78 -2.17
C LYS A 173 12.26 -0.88 -3.44
N ASP A 174 12.16 -2.00 -4.16
CA ASP A 174 12.89 -2.22 -5.41
C ASP A 174 12.41 -1.28 -6.53
N LYS A 175 11.09 -1.13 -6.70
CA LYS A 175 10.52 -0.20 -7.69
C LYS A 175 10.86 1.24 -7.38
N ARG A 176 10.74 1.66 -6.12
CA ARG A 176 11.19 2.98 -5.66
C ARG A 176 12.66 3.20 -6.00
N ARG A 177 13.54 2.26 -5.60
CA ARG A 177 14.98 2.36 -5.86
C ARG A 177 15.31 2.43 -7.34
N ALA A 178 14.59 1.70 -8.20
CA ALA A 178 14.74 1.78 -9.64
C ALA A 178 14.43 3.18 -10.16
N ILE A 179 13.28 3.75 -9.76
CA ILE A 179 12.89 5.12 -10.16
C ILE A 179 13.93 6.13 -9.68
N LEU A 180 14.32 6.08 -8.40
CA LEU A 180 15.26 7.04 -7.81
C LEU A 180 16.67 7.02 -8.43
N ARG A 181 17.10 5.88 -8.97
CA ARG A 181 18.40 5.73 -9.65
C ARG A 181 18.39 6.22 -11.09
N THR A 182 17.24 6.20 -11.75
CA THR A 182 17.11 6.52 -13.18
C THR A 182 16.72 7.96 -13.42
N MET A 183 15.85 8.53 -12.58
CA MET A 183 15.75 9.99 -12.44
C MET A 183 17.08 10.51 -11.97
#